data_AF-A0A143BPB3-F1
#
_entry.id   AF-A0A143BPB3-F1
#
_cell.length_a   1.000
_cell.length_b   1.000
_cell.length_c   1.000
_cell.angle_alpha   90.00
_cell.angle_beta   90.00
_cell.angle_gamma   90.00
#
_symmetry.space_group_name_H-M   'P 1'
#
loop_
_entity.id
_entity.type
_entity.pdbx_description
1 polymer ?
#
loop_
_entity_poly.entity_id
_entity_poly.type
_entity_poly.pdbx_seq_one_letter_code
_entity_poly.pdbx_strand_id
1 'polypeptide(L)'
;MSACATAEPPPSGRIVTSAWARPADSGATGGAYLTILNADSVAVELVSASSPVAVATEVHETMEHDGMSHMMPRTTVPIAPRDSMVMKPGGLHLMLMQLTRALVVNDTIPMTLRFSRGDSVMVRIPVVSP
;
A
#
# COMPACT_ATOMS: atom_id res chain seq x y z
N MET A 1 -32.91 22.76 -8.94
CA MET A 1 -32.12 22.34 -7.76
C MET A 1 -30.96 21.51 -8.27
N SER A 2 -29.72 21.95 -8.02
CA SER A 2 -28.52 21.37 -8.61
C SER A 2 -28.21 20.01 -7.96
N ALA A 3 -28.19 18.94 -8.75
CA ALA A 3 -27.81 17.62 -8.30
C ALA A 3 -26.28 17.58 -8.11
N CYS A 4 -25.84 17.63 -6.87
CA CYS A 4 -24.46 17.34 -6.51
C CYS A 4 -24.23 15.85 -6.76
N ALA A 5 -23.42 15.50 -7.74
CA ALA A 5 -22.98 14.13 -7.96
C ALA A 5 -22.21 13.67 -6.71
N THR A 6 -22.84 12.86 -5.87
CA THR A 6 -22.14 12.12 -4.83
C THR A 6 -21.33 11.03 -5.50
N ALA A 7 -20.01 11.21 -5.56
CA ALA A 7 -19.10 10.10 -5.79
C ALA A 7 -19.35 9.09 -4.68
N GLU A 8 -19.97 7.96 -5.02
CA GLU A 8 -20.25 6.87 -4.10
C GLU A 8 -18.91 6.44 -3.49
N PRO A 9 -18.73 6.49 -2.15
CA PRO A 9 -17.53 5.94 -1.55
C PRO A 9 -17.44 4.47 -1.95
N PRO A 10 -16.24 3.95 -2.26
CA PRO A 10 -16.11 2.53 -2.58
C PRO A 10 -16.81 1.71 -1.47
N PRO A 11 -17.48 0.59 -1.81
CA PRO A 11 -18.33 -0.17 -0.89
C PRO A 11 -17.61 -0.76 0.34
N SER A 12 -16.33 -0.45 0.52
CA SER A 12 -15.49 -0.84 1.64
C SER A 12 -15.10 0.41 2.42
N GLY A 13 -15.24 0.39 3.76
CA GLY A 13 -14.87 1.49 4.66
C GLY A 13 -13.35 1.72 4.75
N ARG A 14 -12.61 1.50 3.65
CA ARG A 14 -11.15 1.56 3.60
C ARG A 14 -10.73 2.79 2.84
N ILE A 15 -10.14 3.73 3.57
CA ILE A 15 -9.68 5.00 3.02
C ILE A 15 -8.15 4.92 2.97
N VAL A 16 -7.59 5.10 1.77
CA VAL A 16 -6.13 5.13 1.60
C VAL A 16 -5.68 6.57 1.40
N THR A 17 -4.68 6.98 2.17
CA THR A 17 -4.12 8.33 2.14
C THR A 17 -2.59 8.28 2.10
N SER A 18 -1.96 9.42 1.79
CA SER A 18 -0.49 9.56 1.83
C SER A 18 0.26 8.48 1.05
N ALA A 19 -0.30 8.02 -0.07
CA ALA A 19 0.30 6.99 -0.90
C ALA A 19 1.42 7.58 -1.74
N TRP A 20 2.57 6.92 -1.78
CA TRP A 20 3.69 7.26 -2.65
C TRP A 20 4.66 6.08 -2.83
N ALA A 21 5.43 6.08 -3.91
CA ALA A 21 6.47 5.08 -4.18
C ALA A 21 7.79 5.76 -4.50
N ARG A 22 8.90 5.07 -4.21
CA ARG A 22 10.24 5.52 -4.59
C ARG A 22 10.51 5.23 -6.07
N PRO A 23 11.26 6.12 -6.76
CA PRO A 23 11.77 5.80 -8.08
C PRO A 23 12.71 4.59 -8.00
N ALA A 24 12.66 3.75 -9.02
CA ALA A 24 13.42 2.50 -9.08
C ALA A 24 13.54 2.05 -10.54
N ASP A 25 14.65 1.40 -10.87
CA ASP A 25 14.90 0.91 -12.23
C ASP A 25 14.09 -0.35 -12.57
N SER A 26 13.95 -0.62 -13.86
CA SER A 26 13.37 -1.88 -14.32
C SER A 26 14.20 -3.06 -13.84
N GLY A 27 13.54 -4.11 -13.36
CA GLY A 27 14.17 -5.30 -12.78
C GLY A 27 14.63 -5.13 -11.33
N ALA A 28 14.64 -3.91 -10.79
CA ALA A 28 14.96 -3.66 -9.39
C ALA A 28 13.78 -3.95 -8.46
N THR A 29 14.05 -3.90 -7.16
CA THR A 29 13.03 -3.94 -6.11
C THR A 29 12.62 -2.51 -5.74
N GLY A 30 11.33 -2.22 -5.84
CA GLY A 30 10.75 -0.92 -5.45
C GLY A 30 10.18 -0.93 -4.03
N GLY A 31 10.03 0.27 -3.45
CA GLY A 31 9.35 0.47 -2.17
C GLY A 31 8.16 1.41 -2.34
N ALA A 32 6.99 1.00 -1.85
CA ALA A 32 5.78 1.81 -1.80
C ALA A 32 5.26 1.94 -0.36
N TYR A 33 4.71 3.13 -0.08
CA TYR A 33 4.29 3.58 1.24
C TYR A 33 2.92 4.22 1.12
N LEU A 34 2.07 4.01 2.12
CA LEU A 34 0.70 4.51 2.14
C LEU A 34 0.13 4.36 3.56
N THR A 35 -0.96 5.06 3.83
CA THR A 35 -1.73 4.88 5.07
C THR A 35 -3.09 4.31 4.72
N ILE A 36 -3.49 3.23 5.40
CA ILE A 36 -4.83 2.65 5.26
C ILE A 36 -5.61 2.90 6.54
N LEU A 37 -6.67 3.69 6.46
CA LEU A 37 -7.66 3.83 7.52
C LEU A 37 -8.74 2.78 7.35
N ASN A 38 -9.02 2.04 8.44
CA ASN A 38 -10.20 1.22 8.57
C ASN A 38 -11.32 2.03 9.24
N ALA A 39 -12.24 2.57 8.44
CA ALA A 39 -13.40 3.32 8.93
C ALA A 39 -14.54 2.40 9.39
N ASP A 40 -14.41 1.07 9.29
CA ASP A 40 -15.43 0.15 9.76
C ASP A 40 -15.38 -0.04 11.29
N SER A 41 -16.47 -0.56 11.87
CA SER A 41 -16.56 -0.93 13.29
C SER A 41 -16.00 -2.32 13.59
N VAL A 42 -15.42 -2.99 12.61
CA VAL A 42 -14.86 -4.35 12.70
C VAL A 42 -13.41 -4.35 12.26
N ALA A 43 -12.61 -5.24 12.83
CA ALA A 43 -11.22 -5.42 12.43
C ALA A 43 -11.15 -6.03 11.02
N VAL A 44 -10.07 -5.72 10.32
CA VAL A 44 -9.83 -6.18 8.95
C VAL A 44 -8.35 -6.35 8.72
N GLU A 45 -7.96 -7.28 7.86
CA GLU A 45 -6.55 -7.56 7.60
C GLU A 45 -6.22 -7.26 6.15
N LEU A 46 -5.07 -6.61 5.90
CA LEU A 46 -4.46 -6.61 4.57
C LEU A 46 -3.84 -7.98 4.35
N VAL A 47 -4.36 -8.72 3.38
CA VAL A 47 -3.91 -10.09 3.07
C VAL A 47 -2.98 -10.15 1.87
N SER A 48 -3.13 -9.21 0.92
CA SER A 48 -2.21 -9.09 -0.20
C SER A 48 -2.30 -7.72 -0.85
N ALA A 49 -1.24 -7.37 -1.56
CA ALA A 49 -1.20 -6.25 -2.48
C ALA A 49 -0.72 -6.77 -3.84
N SER A 50 -1.13 -6.11 -4.92
CA SER A 50 -0.64 -6.44 -6.26
C SER A 50 -0.59 -5.20 -7.15
N SER A 51 0.39 -5.17 -8.04
CA SER A 51 0.53 -4.12 -9.05
C SER A 51 1.01 -4.73 -10.36
N PRO A 52 0.50 -4.29 -11.53
CA PRO A 52 0.99 -4.75 -12.83
C PRO A 52 2.41 -4.28 -13.14
N VAL A 53 2.97 -3.35 -12.35
CA VAL A 53 4.34 -2.83 -12.54
C VAL A 53 5.42 -3.70 -11.90
N ALA A 54 5.04 -4.78 -11.21
CA ALA A 54 5.94 -5.70 -10.52
C ALA A 54 5.49 -7.15 -10.71
N VAL A 55 6.42 -8.10 -10.68
CA VAL A 55 6.10 -9.54 -10.75
C VAL A 55 5.39 -9.99 -9.48
N ALA A 56 5.83 -9.49 -8.32
CA ALA A 56 5.19 -9.75 -7.04
C ALA A 56 5.16 -8.49 -6.18
N THR A 57 4.21 -8.41 -5.26
CA THR A 57 4.15 -7.34 -4.26
C THR A 57 3.95 -7.99 -2.90
N GLU A 58 4.87 -7.67 -1.99
CA GLU A 58 4.91 -8.24 -0.65
C GLU A 58 4.81 -7.14 0.40
N VAL A 59 4.21 -7.46 1.55
CA VAL A 59 4.21 -6.54 2.70
C VAL A 59 5.39 -6.91 3.58
N HIS A 60 6.27 -5.95 3.85
CA HIS A 60 7.47 -6.16 4.65
C HIS A 60 7.46 -5.19 5.83
N GLU A 61 8.00 -5.63 6.96
CA GLU A 61 8.23 -4.77 8.11
C GLU A 61 9.73 -4.68 8.37
N THR A 62 10.25 -3.46 8.34
CA THR A 62 11.61 -3.17 8.81
C THR A 62 11.57 -2.99 10.33
N MET A 63 12.39 -3.75 11.05
CA MET A 63 12.63 -3.56 12.47
C MET A 63 14.14 -3.45 12.71
N GLU A 64 14.55 -2.55 13.58
CA GLU A 64 15.92 -2.47 14.05
C GLU A 64 16.09 -3.38 15.27
N HIS A 65 17.08 -4.26 15.21
CA HIS A 65 17.48 -5.10 16.33
C HIS A 65 19.01 -5.05 16.44
N ASP A 66 19.52 -4.67 17.61
CA ASP A 66 20.96 -4.56 17.88
C ASP A 66 21.75 -3.71 16.87
N GLY A 67 21.14 -2.60 16.39
CA GLY A 67 21.75 -1.72 15.39
C GLY A 67 21.76 -2.27 13.96
N MET A 68 21.12 -3.41 13.72
CA MET A 68 20.94 -4.01 12.40
C MET A 68 19.47 -3.97 11.97
N SER A 69 19.20 -3.39 10.80
CA SER A 69 17.86 -3.38 10.21
C SER A 69 17.52 -4.75 9.62
N HIS A 70 16.48 -5.38 10.14
CA HIS A 70 15.91 -6.62 9.63
C HIS A 70 14.61 -6.32 8.89
N MET A 71 14.50 -6.79 7.65
CA MET A 71 13.25 -6.76 6.89
C MET A 71 12.61 -8.14 6.95
N MET A 72 11.39 -8.21 7.48
CA MET A 72 10.64 -9.46 7.58
C MET A 72 9.33 -9.39 6.78
N PRO A 73 9.03 -10.38 5.94
CA PRO A 73 7.75 -10.44 5.24
C PRO A 73 6.62 -10.65 6.24
N ARG A 74 5.50 -9.97 6.00
CA ARG A 74 4.25 -10.11 6.75
C ARG A 74 3.19 -10.67 5.83
N THR A 75 2.68 -11.87 6.15
CA THR A 75 1.63 -12.54 5.38
C THR A 75 0.30 -11.80 5.48
N THR A 76 -0.02 -11.29 6.66
CA THR A 76 -1.19 -10.45 6.89
C THR A 76 -0.84 -9.33 7.86
N VAL A 77 -1.52 -8.19 7.72
CA VAL A 77 -1.41 -7.08 8.68
C VAL A 77 -2.80 -6.67 9.15
N PRO A 78 -3.12 -6.87 10.45
CA PRO A 78 -4.41 -6.47 11.00
C PRO A 78 -4.49 -4.96 11.15
N ILE A 79 -5.69 -4.41 10.90
CA ILE A 79 -6.06 -3.04 11.18
C ILE A 79 -7.29 -3.07 12.09
N ALA A 80 -7.16 -2.50 13.27
CA ALA A 80 -8.25 -2.42 14.24
C ALA A 80 -9.43 -1.58 13.69
N PRO A 81 -10.64 -1.73 14.24
CA PRO A 81 -11.76 -0.85 13.93
C PRO A 81 -11.39 0.61 14.18
N ARG A 82 -11.79 1.52 13.28
CA ARG A 82 -11.54 2.97 13.41
C ARG A 82 -10.06 3.35 13.56
N ASP A 83 -9.16 2.49 13.12
CA ASP A 83 -7.72 2.67 13.25
C ASP A 83 -7.01 2.71 11.89
N SER A 84 -5.77 3.20 11.89
CA SER A 84 -4.95 3.38 10.70
C SER A 84 -3.67 2.56 10.75
N MET A 85 -3.38 1.89 9.64
CA MET A 85 -2.09 1.26 9.40
C MET A 85 -1.23 2.19 8.56
N VAL A 86 -0.11 2.64 9.14
CA VAL A 86 0.83 3.53 8.48
C VAL A 86 1.99 2.72 7.91
N MET A 87 2.15 2.75 6.60
CA MET A 87 3.34 2.21 5.93
C MET A 87 4.32 3.35 5.65
N LYS A 88 5.55 3.22 6.15
CA LYS A 88 6.59 4.25 6.07
C LYS A 88 8.00 3.63 5.96
N PRO A 89 8.99 4.37 5.44
CA PRO A 89 10.38 3.93 5.46
C PRO A 89 10.84 3.58 6.89
N GLY A 90 11.56 2.48 7.05
CA GLY A 90 12.03 2.01 8.36
C GLY A 90 10.96 1.35 9.24
N GLY A 91 9.76 1.09 8.69
CA GLY A 91 8.72 0.30 9.35
C GLY A 91 8.01 -0.59 8.34
N LEU A 92 6.68 -0.66 8.42
CA LEU A 92 5.87 -1.41 7.46
C LEU A 92 5.91 -0.75 6.07
N HIS A 93 6.06 -1.53 5.01
CA HIS A 93 6.08 -1.03 3.63
C HIS A 93 5.70 -2.12 2.63
N LEU A 94 5.35 -1.70 1.41
CA LEU A 94 5.12 -2.59 0.28
C LEU A 94 6.41 -2.72 -0.51
N MET A 95 6.90 -3.95 -0.66
CA MET A 95 8.04 -4.30 -1.49
C MET A 95 7.53 -4.76 -2.86
N LEU A 96 7.91 -4.04 -3.91
CA LEU A 96 7.59 -4.34 -5.31
C LEU A 96 8.74 -5.16 -5.91
N MET A 97 8.56 -6.47 -5.99
CA MET A 97 9.60 -7.40 -6.43
C MET A 97 9.66 -7.48 -7.95
N GLN A 98 10.87 -7.38 -8.49
CA GLN A 98 11.17 -7.44 -9.92
C GLN A 98 10.26 -6.53 -10.75
N LEU A 99 10.53 -5.24 -10.71
CA LEU A 99 9.76 -4.26 -11.47
C LEU A 99 9.78 -4.58 -12.97
N THR A 100 8.60 -4.65 -13.59
CA THR A 100 8.45 -4.94 -15.03
C THR A 100 8.77 -3.72 -15.90
N ARG A 101 8.80 -2.54 -15.28
CA ARG A 101 9.19 -1.26 -15.88
C ARG A 101 9.82 -0.35 -14.82
N ALA A 102 10.60 0.62 -15.25
CA ALA A 102 11.12 1.65 -14.34
C ALA A 102 9.98 2.48 -13.72
N LEU A 103 10.15 2.84 -12.46
CA LEU A 103 9.34 3.81 -11.73
C LEU A 103 10.03 5.17 -11.80
N VAL A 104 9.43 6.10 -12.55
CA VAL A 104 9.99 7.43 -12.79
C VAL A 104 9.23 8.46 -11.96
N VAL A 105 9.94 9.46 -11.43
CA VAL A 105 9.31 10.57 -10.67
C VAL A 105 8.20 11.23 -11.49
N ASN A 106 7.10 11.59 -10.83
CA ASN A 106 5.85 12.11 -11.40
C ASN A 106 5.00 11.08 -12.16
N ASP A 107 5.42 9.82 -12.24
CA ASP A 107 4.57 8.73 -12.69
C ASP A 107 3.56 8.33 -11.59
N THR A 108 2.55 7.56 -11.96
CA THR A 108 1.57 7.00 -11.03
C THR A 108 1.35 5.53 -11.34
N ILE A 109 1.59 4.67 -10.34
CA ILE A 109 1.39 3.23 -10.47
C ILE A 109 0.03 2.81 -9.90
N PRO A 110 -0.72 1.94 -10.59
CA PRO A 110 -1.91 1.32 -10.01
C PRO A 110 -1.50 0.22 -9.02
N MET A 111 -2.15 0.20 -7.87
CA MET A 111 -1.97 -0.82 -6.83
C MET A 111 -3.34 -1.32 -6.41
N THR A 112 -3.48 -2.63 -6.24
CA THR A 112 -4.69 -3.25 -5.70
C THR A 112 -4.36 -3.82 -4.32
N LEU A 113 -5.09 -3.39 -3.31
CA LEU A 113 -4.98 -3.88 -1.93
C LEU A 113 -6.16 -4.80 -1.66
N ARG A 114 -5.90 -6.05 -1.28
CA ARG A 114 -6.92 -7.05 -0.98
C ARG A 114 -6.96 -7.32 0.51
N PHE A 115 -8.18 -7.40 1.04
CA PHE A 115 -8.43 -7.55 2.46
C PHE A 115 -9.12 -8.87 2.80
N SER A 116 -8.99 -9.32 4.05
CA SER A 116 -9.49 -10.63 4.51
C SER A 116 -11.00 -10.82 4.34
N ARG A 117 -11.76 -9.72 4.30
CA ARG A 117 -13.22 -9.74 4.10
C ARG A 117 -13.65 -9.93 2.64
N GLY A 118 -12.70 -10.11 1.72
CA GLY A 118 -12.95 -10.25 0.28
C GLY A 118 -12.94 -8.92 -0.48
N ASP A 119 -12.96 -7.80 0.25
CA ASP A 119 -12.90 -6.46 -0.32
C ASP A 119 -11.54 -6.18 -0.97
N SER A 120 -11.55 -5.39 -2.03
CA SER A 120 -10.34 -4.91 -2.69
C SER A 120 -10.46 -3.43 -2.99
N VAL A 121 -9.37 -2.69 -2.75
CA VAL A 121 -9.29 -1.25 -3.02
C VAL A 121 -8.21 -1.03 -4.05
N MET A 122 -8.58 -0.41 -5.16
CA MET A 122 -7.61 0.07 -6.14
C MET A 122 -7.16 1.48 -5.75
N VAL A 123 -5.85 1.67 -5.69
CA VAL A 123 -5.21 2.93 -5.35
C VAL A 123 -4.20 3.32 -6.41
N ARG A 124 -4.08 4.63 -6.62
CA ARG A 124 -3.06 5.23 -7.47
C ARG A 124 -1.93 5.73 -6.58
N ILE A 125 -0.74 5.19 -6.76
CA ILE A 125 0.44 5.53 -5.98
C ILE A 125 1.36 6.41 -6.84
N PRO A 126 1.49 7.71 -6.55
CA PRO A 126 2.43 8.58 -7.23
C PRO A 126 3.87 8.19 -6.90
N VAL A 127 4.75 8.23 -7.89
CA VAL A 127 6.19 8.04 -7.71
C VAL A 127 6.81 9.41 -7.43
N VAL A 128 7.40 9.56 -6.26
CA VAL A 128 8.03 10.80 -5.80
C VAL A 128 9.45 10.54 -5.36
N SER A 129 10.34 11.51 -5.62
CA SER A 129 11.64 11.49 -4.98
C SER A 129 11.46 11.87 -3.50
N PRO A 130 11.84 11.00 -2.53
CA PRO A 130 11.86 11.38 -1.13
C PRO A 130 12.93 12.43 -0.82
#